data_AF-A0A7W1AVE3-F1
#
_entry.id   AF-A0A7W1AVE3-F1
#
_cell.length_a   1.000
_cell.length_b   1.000
_cell.length_c   1.000
_cell.angle_alpha   90.00
_cell.angle_beta   90.00
_cell.angle_gamma   90.00
#
_symmetry.space_group_name_H-M   'P 1'
#
loop_
_entity.id
_entity.type
_entity.pdbx_description
1 polymer ?
#
loop_
_entity_poly.entity_id
_entity_poly.type
_entity_poly.pdbx_seq_one_letter_code
_entity_poly.pdbx_strand_id
1 'polypeptide(L)' 'MTTAKDEAIKLISRLPEEVSWDDIMYRIYVKRKIDEGLKAAEEGRSVSHEEVKELFGRQ' A
#
# COMPACT_ATOMS: atom_id res chain seq x y z
N MET A 1 10.11 -16.80 -7.05
CA MET A 1 9.36 -15.56 -7.36
C MET A 1 7.88 -15.87 -7.25
N THR A 2 7.15 -15.20 -6.37
CA THR A 2 5.70 -15.16 -6.42
C THR A 2 5.27 -14.24 -7.56
N THR A 3 4.31 -14.65 -8.37
CA THR A 3 3.75 -13.77 -9.39
C THR A 3 2.75 -12.80 -8.74
N ALA A 4 2.46 -11.68 -9.42
CA ALA A 4 1.39 -10.77 -8.98
C ALA A 4 0.04 -11.50 -8.81
N LYS A 5 -0.21 -12.52 -9.63
CA LYS A 5 -1.40 -13.38 -9.52
C LYS A 5 -1.40 -14.20 -8.22
N ASP A 6 -0.28 -14.83 -7.88
CA ASP A 6 -0.19 -15.65 -6.66
C ASP A 6 -0.36 -14.81 -5.40
N GLU A 7 0.16 -13.58 -5.41
CA GLU A 7 0.00 -12.64 -4.29
C GLU A 7 -1.43 -12.14 -4.16
N ALA A 8 -2.10 -11.84 -5.28
CA ALA A 8 -3.51 -11.48 -5.27
C ALA A 8 -4.38 -12.62 -4.72
N ILE A 9 -4.13 -13.86 -5.14
CA ILE A 9 -4.85 -15.03 -4.62
C ILE A 9 -4.65 -15.18 -3.11
N LYS A 10 -3.40 -15.09 -2.62
CA LYS A 10 -3.10 -15.15 -1.17
C LYS A 10 -3.73 -14.02 -0.37
N LEU A 11 -3.86 -12.85 -0.96
CA LEU A 11 -4.48 -11.69 -0.32
C LEU A 11 -5.98 -11.90 -0.17
N ILE A 12 -6.63 -12.35 -1.25
CA ILE A 12 -8.07 -12.59 -1.31
C ILE A 12 -8.47 -13.79 -0.44
N SER A 13 -7.66 -14.86 -0.41
CA SER A 13 -7.94 -16.08 0.36
C SER A 13 -7.95 -15.88 1.89
N ARG A 14 -7.60 -14.69 2.37
CA ARG A 14 -7.61 -14.32 3.79
C ARG A 14 -8.77 -13.39 4.16
N LEU A 15 -9.59 -13.01 3.18
CA LEU A 15 -10.75 -12.15 3.40
C LEU A 15 -11.93 -13.00 3.92
N PRO A 16 -12.85 -12.40 4.70
CA PRO A 16 -14.13 -13.03 5.04
C PRO A 16 -14.97 -13.32 3.79
N GLU A 17 -15.92 -14.25 3.90
CA GLU A 17 -16.83 -14.59 2.80
C GLU A 17 -17.77 -13.42 2.45
N GLU A 18 -18.13 -12.58 3.43
CA GLU A 18 -19.05 -11.45 3.27
C GLU A 18 -18.39 -10.17 2.72
N VAL A 19 -17.18 -10.29 2.16
CA VAL A 19 -16.41 -9.16 1.64
C VAL A 19 -17.01 -8.60 0.34
N SER A 20 -17.08 -7.28 0.20
CA SER A 20 -17.55 -6.64 -1.03
C SER A 20 -16.44 -6.54 -2.09
N TRP A 21 -16.82 -6.25 -3.34
CA TRP A 21 -15.84 -5.92 -4.39
C TRP A 21 -15.00 -4.70 -4.04
N ASP A 22 -15.58 -3.70 -3.39
CA ASP A 22 -14.88 -2.48 -2.99
C ASP A 22 -13.81 -2.80 -1.94
N ASP A 23 -14.09 -3.70 -1.00
CA ASP A 23 -13.13 -4.14 0.01
C ASP A 23 -11.96 -4.92 -0.61
N ILE A 24 -12.24 -5.80 -1.57
CA ILE A 24 -11.20 -6.54 -2.32
C ILE A 24 -10.29 -5.55 -3.04
N MET A 25 -10.87 -4.59 -3.76
CA MET A 25 -10.13 -3.58 -4.51
C MET A 25 -9.31 -2.67 -3.58
N TYR A 26 -9.90 -2.24 -2.47
CA TYR A 26 -9.21 -1.46 -1.45
C TYR A 26 -8.00 -2.21 -0.90
N ARG A 27 -8.15 -3.51 -0.59
CA ARG A 27 -7.06 -4.32 -0.06
C ARG A 27 -5.90 -4.44 -1.05
N ILE A 28 -6.20 -4.65 -2.33
CA ILE A 28 -5.20 -4.69 -3.41
C ILE A 28 -4.49 -3.35 -3.53
N TYR A 29 -5.24 -2.24 -3.52
CA TYR A 29 -4.68 -0.90 -3.63
C TYR A 29 -3.74 -0.56 -2.47
N VAL A 30 -4.16 -0.84 -1.23
CA VAL A 30 -3.34 -0.61 -0.03
C VAL A 30 -2.07 -1.43 -0.08
N LYS A 31 -2.13 -2.72 -0.44
CA LYS A 31 -0.94 -3.57 -0.57
C LYS A 31 0.04 -2.96 -1.58
N ARG A 32 -0.44 -2.54 -2.75
CA ARG A 32 0.38 -1.91 -3.78
C ARG A 32 1.02 -0.61 -3.29
N LYS A 33 0.28 0.21 -2.55
CA LYS A 33 0.80 1.47 -1.99
C LYS A 33 1.88 1.26 -0.94
N ILE A 34 1.73 0.23 -0.11
CA ILE A 34 2.77 -0.15 0.86
C ILE A 34 4.04 -0.59 0.12
N ASP A 35 3.92 -1.46 -0.88
CA ASP A 35 5.08 -1.93 -1.65
C ASP A 35 5.79 -0.78 -2.39
N GLU A 36 5.03 0.11 -3.02
CA GLU A 36 5.54 1.34 -3.64
C GLU A 36 6.29 2.22 -2.61
N GLY A 37 5.74 2.35 -1.41
CA GLY A 37 6.32 3.15 -0.32
C GLY A 37 7.59 2.53 0.26
N LEU A 38 7.61 1.21 0.48
CA LEU A 38 8.80 0.50 0.95
C LEU A 38 9.95 0.62 -0.05
N LYS A 39 9.65 0.41 -1.34
CA LYS A 39 10.64 0.61 -2.41
C LYS A 39 11.14 2.05 -2.47
N ALA A 40 10.25 3.04 -2.32
CA ALA A 40 10.66 4.44 -2.28
C ALA A 40 11.59 4.74 -1.10
N ALA A 41 11.31 4.17 0.08
CA ALA A 41 12.17 4.33 1.25
C ALA A 41 13.55 3.68 1.06
N GLU A 42 13.61 2.48 0.48
CA GLU A 42 14.87 1.81 0.12
C GLU A 42 15.69 2.61 -0.90
N GLU A 43 15.03 3.27 -1.84
CA GLU A 43 15.65 4.16 -2.84
C GLU A 43 15.99 5.56 -2.29
N GLY A 44 15.77 5.82 -0.99
CA GLY A 44 16.00 7.13 -0.37
C GLY A 44 15.04 8.23 -0.82
N ARG A 45 13.94 7.89 -1.50
CA ARG A 45 12.85 8.80 -1.90
C ARG A 45 11.90 9.08 -0.73
N SER A 46 12.46 9.43 0.41
CA SER A 46 11.76 9.84 1.62
C SER A 46 12.03 11.32 1.91
N VAL A 47 11.11 11.97 2.61
CA VAL A 47 11.28 13.34 3.11
C VAL A 47 11.39 13.31 4.63
N SER A 48 12.15 14.23 5.20
CA SER A 48 12.26 14.39 6.65
C SER A 48 10.97 14.92 7.25
N HIS A 49 10.80 14.71 8.55
CA HIS A 49 9.63 15.20 9.29
C HIS A 49 9.49 16.74 9.22
N GLU A 50 10.60 17.46 9.22
CA GLU A 50 10.58 18.92 9.12
C GLU A 50 10.13 19.40 7.73
N GLU A 51 10.61 18.76 6.65
CA GLU A 51 10.13 19.05 5.29
C GLU A 51 8.62 18.80 5.13
N VAL A 52 8.10 17.73 5.75
CA VAL A 52 6.65 17.44 5.75
C VAL A 52 5.87 18.54 6.47
N LYS A 53 6.34 19.04 7.63
CA LYS A 53 5.69 20.14 8.34
C LYS A 53 5.67 21.42 7.52
N GLU A 54 6.75 21.73 6.79
CA GLU A 54 6.78 22.92 5.93
C GLU A 54 5.77 22.82 4.78
N LEU A 55 5.62 21.63 4.19
CA LEU A 55 4.71 21.38 3.08
C LEU A 55 3.23 21.33 3.50
N PHE A 56 2.92 20.73 4.65
CA PHE A 56 1.53 20.39 5.03
C PHE A 56 1.07 20.97 6.37
N GLY A 57 1.96 21.58 7.17
CA GLY A 57 1.68 22.09 8.51
C GLY A 57 0.99 23.46 8.55
N ARG A 58 0.68 24.06 7.39
CA ARG A 58 -0.16 25.26 7.29
C ARG A 58 -1.62 24.85 7.15
N GLN A 59 -2.26 24.50 8.26
CA GLN A 59 -3.73 24.42 8.38
C GLN A 59 -4.19 25.23 9.58
#